data_AF-A0A814GBS4-F1
#
_entry.id   AF-A0A814GBS4-F1
#
_cell.length_a   1.000
_cell.length_b   1.000
_cell.length_c   1.000
_cell.angle_alpha   90.00
_cell.angle_beta   90.00
_cell.angle_gamma   90.00
#
_symmetry.space_group_name_H-M   'P 1'
#
loop_
_entity.id
_entity.type
_entity.pdbx_description
1 polymer ?
#
loop_
_entity_poly.entity_id
_entity_poly.type
_entity_poly.pdbx_seq_one_letter_code
_entity_poly.pdbx_strand_id
1 'polypeptide(L)'
;MGWSGLVGMNCRSFQLKAISKRIPVDLDPKTEPTMAATMSTVVIRANRDHAAGCVTPVISQNSLISSIAQNVLSINPFQQMINEIIKQKIAPLETRMQQLEEMVQDLQERNDCLNYKTNDLAQYQRRCAFHIYGIAENKEGNKNAIIKYIGKVMGVKVEDSDIYASHRLKQNKQGDDC
;
A
#
# COMPACT_ATOMS: atom_id res chain seq x y z
N MET A 1 -16.72 -42.14 -26.50
CA MET A 1 -17.39 -42.60 -25.27
C MET A 1 -16.31 -43.00 -24.27
N GLY A 2 -16.43 -42.56 -23.01
CA GLY A 2 -15.68 -43.13 -21.89
C GLY A 2 -14.56 -42.26 -21.32
N TRP A 3 -14.93 -41.34 -20.42
CA TRP A 3 -14.06 -40.78 -19.40
C TRP A 3 -13.68 -41.87 -18.37
N SER A 4 -12.48 -41.79 -17.78
CA SER A 4 -12.28 -41.87 -16.32
C SER A 4 -10.78 -41.96 -15.97
N GLY A 5 -10.35 -41.12 -15.03
CA GLY A 5 -8.98 -41.08 -14.52
C GLY A 5 -8.75 -39.94 -13.55
N LEU A 6 -9.67 -39.80 -12.58
CA LEU A 6 -9.63 -38.83 -11.49
C LEU A 6 -8.68 -39.33 -10.39
N VAL A 7 -7.61 -38.59 -10.12
CA VAL A 7 -6.89 -38.57 -8.83
C VAL A 7 -6.51 -37.10 -8.65
N GLY A 8 -7.11 -36.31 -7.76
CA GLY A 8 -7.32 -36.60 -6.35
C GLY A 8 -6.17 -35.98 -5.56
N MET A 9 -6.05 -34.65 -5.53
CA MET A 9 -5.28 -33.96 -4.48
C MET A 9 -6.04 -32.76 -3.94
N ASN A 10 -6.07 -32.77 -2.62
CA ASN A 10 -6.89 -32.00 -1.71
C ASN A 10 -6.67 -30.49 -1.77
N CYS A 11 -7.78 -29.80 -1.52
CA CYS A 11 -7.87 -28.43 -1.08
C CYS A 11 -6.78 -28.04 -0.07
N ARG A 12 -6.05 -26.97 -0.39
CA ARG A 12 -5.85 -25.88 0.57
C ARG A 12 -6.19 -24.58 -0.13
N SER A 13 -7.38 -24.09 0.17
CA SER A 13 -7.79 -22.72 -0.03
C SER A 13 -6.71 -21.80 0.54
N PHE A 14 -5.92 -21.16 -0.33
CA PHE A 14 -5.09 -20.04 0.07
C PHE A 14 -6.03 -18.87 0.34
N GLN A 15 -6.38 -18.69 1.61
CA GLN A 15 -6.95 -17.42 2.04
C GLN A 15 -5.90 -16.35 1.77
N LEU A 16 -6.20 -15.47 0.82
CA LEU A 16 -5.55 -14.18 0.68
C LEU A 16 -5.74 -13.45 2.01
N LYS A 17 -4.73 -13.55 2.87
CA LYS A 17 -4.62 -12.70 4.04
C LYS A 17 -4.34 -11.30 3.50
N ALA A 18 -5.40 -10.54 3.28
CA ALA A 18 -5.31 -9.13 2.97
C ALA A 18 -4.50 -8.46 4.07
N ILE A 19 -3.24 -8.13 3.78
CA ILE A 19 -2.42 -7.28 4.64
C ILE A 19 -2.90 -5.85 4.37
N SER A 20 -4.08 -5.54 4.91
CA SER A 20 -4.49 -4.18 5.15
C SER A 20 -3.64 -3.69 6.30
N LYS A 21 -2.50 -3.06 6.00
CA LYS A 21 -1.82 -2.19 6.95
C LYS A 21 -2.73 -0.97 7.16
N ARG A 22 -3.74 -1.15 8.01
CA ARG A 22 -4.43 -0.04 8.66
C ARG A 22 -3.37 0.72 9.42
N ILE A 23 -3.12 1.94 8.99
CA ILE A 23 -2.53 2.97 9.84
C ILE A 23 -3.42 3.02 11.09
N PRO A 24 -2.90 2.79 12.31
CA PRO A 24 -3.66 3.06 13.52
C PRO A 24 -3.78 4.57 13.62
N VAL A 25 -4.86 5.12 13.06
CA VAL A 25 -5.35 6.41 13.52
C VAL A 25 -6.15 6.07 14.77
N ASP A 26 -5.56 6.30 15.94
CA ASP A 26 -6.29 6.40 17.19
C ASP A 26 -7.30 7.55 17.04
N LEU A 27 -8.47 7.22 16.52
CA LEU A 27 -9.66 8.06 16.64
C LEU A 27 -10.43 7.48 17.80
N ASP A 28 -10.26 8.11 18.96
CA ASP A 28 -11.12 7.94 20.12
C ASP A 28 -12.60 7.97 19.67
N PRO A 29 -13.40 6.92 19.92
CA PRO A 29 -14.81 6.91 19.57
C PRO A 29 -15.62 7.63 20.67
N LYS A 30 -15.19 8.84 21.06
CA LYS A 30 -15.93 9.74 21.96
C LYS A 30 -15.56 11.20 21.69
N THR A 31 -15.71 11.64 20.46
CA THR A 31 -16.00 13.06 20.24
C THR A 31 -17.18 13.12 19.28
N GLU A 32 -18.37 12.84 19.83
CA GLU A 32 -19.55 13.49 19.29
C GLU A 32 -19.20 14.98 19.15
N PRO A 33 -19.47 15.65 18.02
CA PRO A 33 -19.63 17.08 18.11
C PRO A 33 -20.85 17.24 19.00
N THR A 34 -20.61 17.40 20.31
CA THR A 34 -21.53 18.12 21.17
C THR A 34 -21.53 19.51 20.59
N MET A 35 -22.31 19.67 19.51
CA MET A 35 -23.06 20.87 19.24
C MET A 35 -23.98 20.97 20.45
N ALA A 36 -23.40 21.33 21.59
CA ALA A 36 -24.05 22.17 22.53
C ALA A 36 -24.42 23.38 21.69
N ALA A 37 -25.56 23.28 21.02
CA ALA A 37 -26.37 24.42 20.71
C ALA A 37 -26.55 25.03 22.08
N THR A 38 -25.69 25.99 22.41
CA THR A 38 -25.90 26.93 23.47
C THR A 38 -27.13 27.70 23.00
N MET A 39 -28.30 27.07 23.15
CA MET A 39 -29.59 27.69 23.17
C MET A 39 -29.48 28.62 24.35
N SER A 40 -28.98 29.83 24.09
CA SER A 40 -29.07 30.96 24.98
C SER A 40 -30.56 31.16 25.23
N THR A 41 -31.05 30.44 26.23
CA THR A 41 -32.41 30.55 26.70
C THR A 41 -32.40 31.84 27.49
N VAL A 42 -32.92 32.90 26.89
CA VAL A 42 -33.13 34.16 27.59
C VAL A 42 -34.28 33.92 28.56
N VAL A 43 -33.95 33.58 29.81
CA VAL A 43 -34.93 33.49 30.89
C VAL A 43 -35.28 34.92 31.29
N ILE A 44 -36.40 35.44 30.81
CA ILE A 44 -36.97 36.69 31.30
C ILE A 44 -37.69 36.38 32.61
N ARG A 45 -37.00 36.58 33.75
CA ARG A 45 -37.68 36.66 35.05
C ARG A 45 -38.33 38.03 35.15
N ALA A 46 -39.66 38.07 34.98
CA ALA A 46 -40.43 39.23 35.39
C ALA A 46 -40.55 39.23 36.92
N ASN A 47 -39.68 39.99 37.60
CA ASN A 47 -39.94 40.37 38.99
C ASN A 47 -41.10 41.38 38.98
N ARG A 48 -42.28 40.95 39.41
CA ARG A 48 -43.20 41.86 40.10
C ARG A 48 -42.52 42.17 41.41
N ASP A 49 -41.88 43.32 41.49
CA ASP A 49 -41.97 44.25 42.62
C ASP A 49 -40.93 45.37 42.41
N HIS A 50 -41.39 46.59 42.67
CA HIS A 50 -40.66 47.86 42.64
C HIS A 50 -40.38 48.52 41.29
N ALA A 51 -41.22 49.55 41.05
CA ALA A 51 -40.97 50.66 40.16
C ALA A 51 -39.68 51.41 40.51
N ALA A 52 -38.67 51.28 39.66
CA ALA A 52 -37.65 52.29 39.41
C ALA A 52 -37.10 52.04 38.00
N GLY A 53 -37.11 53.07 37.15
CA GLY A 53 -36.90 52.97 35.71
C GLY A 53 -35.60 52.27 35.32
N CYS A 54 -35.72 51.03 34.84
CA CYS A 54 -34.69 50.34 34.09
C CYS A 54 -35.16 50.30 32.63
N VAL A 55 -34.57 51.13 31.79
CA VAL A 55 -34.79 51.11 30.34
C VAL A 55 -34.09 49.87 29.80
N THR A 56 -34.82 48.77 29.63
CA THR A 56 -34.33 47.67 28.80
C THR A 56 -34.28 48.17 27.36
N PRO A 57 -33.12 48.13 26.67
CA PRO A 57 -33.08 48.54 25.27
C PRO A 57 -33.96 47.56 24.48
N VAL A 58 -35.09 48.06 23.98
CA VAL A 58 -35.89 47.36 22.97
C VAL A 58 -35.05 47.40 21.70
N ILE A 59 -34.20 46.39 21.52
CA ILE A 59 -33.49 46.20 20.26
C ILE A 59 -34.58 45.89 19.22
N SER A 60 -34.79 46.83 18.31
CA SER A 60 -35.75 46.70 17.23
C SER A 60 -35.44 45.43 16.43
N GLN A 61 -36.43 44.58 16.18
CA GLN A 61 -36.26 43.39 15.35
C GLN A 61 -35.60 43.72 14.00
N ASN A 62 -35.85 44.93 13.50
CA ASN A 62 -35.27 45.44 12.26
C ASN A 62 -33.75 45.64 12.34
N SER A 63 -33.18 46.00 13.50
CA SER A 63 -31.73 46.15 13.65
C SER A 63 -31.02 44.80 13.71
N LEU A 64 -31.63 43.80 14.34
CA LEU A 64 -31.11 42.42 14.34
C LEU A 64 -31.14 41.80 12.94
N ILE A 65 -32.26 41.97 12.21
CA ILE A 65 -32.39 41.51 10.83
C ILE A 65 -31.34 42.15 9.92
N SER A 66 -31.09 43.45 10.10
CA SER A 66 -30.05 44.17 9.34
C SER A 66 -28.63 43.64 9.63
N SER A 67 -28.28 43.41 10.89
CA SER A 67 -26.98 42.83 11.25
C SER A 67 -26.81 41.40 10.74
N ILE A 68 -27.86 40.58 10.79
CA ILE A 68 -27.83 39.23 10.23
C ILE A 68 -27.64 39.28 8.71
N ALA A 69 -28.37 40.15 8.00
CA ALA A 69 -28.21 40.32 6.56
C ALA A 69 -26.78 40.74 6.18
N GLN A 70 -26.17 41.63 6.96
CA GLN A 70 -24.80 42.08 6.73
C GLN A 70 -23.76 40.98 6.97
N ASN A 71 -23.98 40.11 7.97
CA ASN A 71 -23.15 38.93 8.20
C ASN A 71 -23.32 37.87 7.09
N VAL A 72 -24.53 37.69 6.57
CA VAL A 72 -24.76 36.78 5.43
C VAL A 72 -24.05 37.27 4.17
N LEU A 73 -24.08 38.58 3.91
CA LEU A 73 -23.36 39.20 2.80
C LEU A 73 -21.83 39.04 2.92
N SER A 74 -21.29 39.06 4.14
CA SER A 74 -19.86 38.85 4.35
C SER A 74 -19.44 37.37 4.29
N ILE A 75 -20.32 36.42 4.63
CA ILE A 75 -20.02 34.98 4.58
C ILE A 75 -20.00 34.42 3.14
N ASN A 76 -20.90 34.90 2.29
CA ASN A 76 -21.05 34.43 0.91
C ASN A 76 -19.75 34.46 0.06
N PRO A 77 -18.94 35.53 0.07
CA PRO A 77 -17.68 35.56 -0.68
C PRO A 77 -16.64 34.55 -0.16
N PHE A 78 -16.62 34.26 1.16
CA PHE A 78 -15.73 33.22 1.70
C PHE A 78 -16.16 31.82 1.24
N GLN A 79 -17.48 31.55 1.18
CA GLN A 79 -17.99 30.30 0.62
C GLN A 79 -17.61 30.12 -0.84
N GLN A 80 -17.69 31.20 -1.64
CA GLN A 80 -17.27 31.17 -3.04
C GLN A 80 -15.76 30.91 -3.18
N MET A 81 -14.94 31.58 -2.36
CA MET A 81 -13.49 31.36 -2.35
C MET A 81 -13.13 29.92 -1.98
N ILE A 82 -13.77 29.34 -0.97
CA ILE A 82 -13.58 27.95 -0.56
C ILE A 82 -13.93 27.01 -1.71
N ASN A 83 -15.06 27.22 -2.38
CA ASN A 83 -15.49 26.40 -3.51
C ASN A 83 -14.51 26.47 -4.68
N GLU A 84 -13.93 27.64 -4.96
CA GLU A 84 -12.91 27.79 -5.99
C GLU A 84 -11.59 27.09 -5.62
N ILE A 85 -11.17 27.15 -4.34
CA ILE A 85 -9.99 26.40 -3.89
C ILE A 85 -10.21 24.89 -4.05
N ILE A 86 -11.39 24.38 -3.66
CA ILE A 86 -11.75 22.97 -3.81
C ILE A 86 -11.65 22.56 -5.29
N LYS A 87 -12.25 23.34 -6.20
CA LYS A 87 -12.20 23.05 -7.64
C LYS A 87 -10.79 23.14 -8.23
N GLN A 88 -10.02 24.16 -7.88
CA GLN A 88 -8.73 24.41 -8.51
C GLN A 88 -7.60 23.56 -7.95
N LYS A 89 -7.71 23.08 -6.72
CA LYS A 89 -6.62 22.39 -6.03
C LYS A 89 -6.97 20.96 -5.65
N ILE A 90 -8.14 20.71 -5.09
CA ILE A 90 -8.49 19.38 -4.60
C ILE A 90 -8.82 18.45 -5.77
N ALA A 91 -9.68 18.87 -6.69
CA ALA A 91 -10.03 18.04 -7.86
C ALA A 91 -8.81 17.56 -8.70
N PRO A 92 -7.82 18.41 -9.07
CA PRO A 92 -6.66 17.93 -9.80
C PRO A 92 -5.71 17.06 -8.97
N LEU A 93 -5.67 17.25 -7.64
CA LEU A 93 -4.91 16.37 -6.75
C LEU A 93 -5.54 14.98 -6.68
N GLU A 94 -6.86 14.89 -6.60
CA GLU A 94 -7.59 13.61 -6.65
C GLU A 94 -7.33 12.87 -7.96
N THR A 95 -7.38 13.59 -9.10
CA THR A 95 -7.05 12.99 -10.40
C THR A 95 -5.61 12.48 -10.45
N ARG A 96 -4.65 13.26 -9.93
CA ARG A 96 -3.24 12.82 -9.89
C ARG A 96 -3.04 11.62 -8.98
N MET A 97 -3.75 11.56 -7.85
CA MET A 97 -3.71 10.40 -6.96
C MET A 97 -4.21 9.15 -7.68
N GLN A 98 -5.34 9.22 -8.38
CA GLN A 98 -5.87 8.10 -9.17
C GLN A 98 -4.89 7.64 -10.26
N GLN A 99 -4.28 8.59 -10.99
CA GLN A 99 -3.26 8.28 -12.00
C GLN A 99 -2.02 7.61 -11.39
N LEU A 100 -1.57 8.08 -10.21
CA LEU A 100 -0.45 7.47 -9.50
C LEU A 100 -0.76 6.05 -9.04
N GLU A 101 -1.97 5.82 -8.51
CA GLU A 101 -2.42 4.48 -8.09
C GLU A 101 -2.46 3.51 -9.28
N GLU A 102 -3.00 3.94 -10.42
CA GLU A 102 -3.03 3.14 -11.65
C GLU A 102 -1.61 2.83 -12.17
N MET A 103 -0.72 3.83 -12.18
CA MET A 103 0.68 3.62 -12.59
C MET A 103 1.42 2.67 -11.65
N VAL A 104 1.20 2.77 -10.33
CA VAL A 104 1.82 1.86 -9.36
C VAL A 104 1.34 0.44 -9.61
N GLN A 105 0.05 0.25 -9.86
CA GLN A 105 -0.50 -1.07 -10.18
C GLN A 105 0.10 -1.65 -11.47
N ASP A 106 0.12 -0.88 -12.57
CA ASP A 106 0.72 -1.33 -13.84
C ASP A 106 2.22 -1.66 -13.69
N LEU A 107 2.97 -0.84 -12.94
CA LEU A 107 4.38 -1.12 -12.66
C LEU A 107 4.56 -2.40 -11.84
N GLN A 108 3.68 -2.65 -10.88
CA GLN A 108 3.74 -3.86 -10.05
C GLN A 108 3.44 -5.11 -10.87
N GLU A 109 2.42 -5.07 -11.73
CA GLU A 109 2.09 -6.15 -12.66
C GLU A 109 3.23 -6.44 -13.65
N ARG A 110 3.88 -5.38 -14.18
CA ARG A 110 5.06 -5.53 -15.04
C ARG A 110 6.24 -6.15 -14.30
N ASN A 111 6.47 -5.74 -13.06
CA ASN A 111 7.54 -6.29 -12.24
C ASN A 111 7.32 -7.79 -11.99
N ASP A 112 6.10 -8.18 -11.62
CA ASP A 112 5.74 -9.58 -11.41
C ASP A 112 5.90 -10.41 -12.69
N CYS A 113 5.46 -9.88 -13.83
CA CYS A 113 5.64 -10.51 -15.14
C CYS A 113 7.13 -10.68 -15.49
N LEU A 114 7.96 -9.66 -15.26
CA LEU A 114 9.40 -9.72 -15.50
C LEU A 114 10.09 -10.71 -14.56
N ASN A 115 9.70 -10.77 -13.29
CA ASN A 115 10.22 -11.74 -12.33
C ASN A 115 9.87 -13.17 -12.76
N TYR A 116 8.63 -13.40 -13.19
CA TYR A 116 8.22 -14.69 -13.73
C TYR A 116 9.07 -15.10 -14.93
N LYS A 117 9.20 -14.21 -15.94
CA LYS A 117 10.02 -14.46 -17.13
C LYS A 117 11.49 -14.70 -16.80
N THR A 118 12.03 -13.94 -15.84
CA THR A 118 13.42 -14.09 -15.41
C THR A 118 13.64 -15.44 -14.73
N ASN A 119 12.70 -15.87 -13.88
CA ASN A 119 12.77 -17.18 -13.25
C ASN A 119 12.63 -18.32 -14.27
N ASP A 120 11.72 -18.19 -15.24
CA ASP A 120 11.56 -19.16 -16.32
C ASP A 120 12.84 -19.29 -17.15
N LEU A 121 13.44 -18.17 -17.57
CA LEU A 121 14.73 -18.16 -18.26
C LEU A 121 15.86 -18.76 -17.41
N ALA A 122 15.91 -18.45 -16.11
CA ALA A 122 16.88 -19.05 -15.21
C ALA A 122 16.70 -20.57 -15.07
N GLN A 123 15.47 -21.09 -15.17
CA GLN A 123 15.23 -22.55 -15.18
C GLN A 123 15.85 -23.21 -16.41
N TYR A 124 15.75 -22.60 -17.60
CA TYR A 124 16.42 -23.13 -18.79
C TYR A 124 17.94 -23.18 -18.63
N GLN A 125 18.54 -22.18 -17.97
CA GLN A 125 19.96 -22.20 -17.65
C GLN A 125 20.31 -23.31 -16.64
N ARG A 126 19.45 -23.58 -15.64
CA ARG A 126 19.65 -24.64 -14.65
C ARG A 126 19.52 -26.05 -15.23
N ARG A 127 18.71 -26.25 -16.28
CA ARG A 127 18.50 -27.58 -16.88
C ARG A 127 19.78 -28.23 -17.40
N CYS A 128 20.77 -27.44 -17.80
CA CYS A 128 22.05 -27.93 -18.32
C CYS A 128 23.22 -27.73 -17.33
N ALA A 129 22.91 -27.42 -16.06
CA ALA A 129 23.91 -27.17 -15.03
C ALA A 129 23.77 -28.16 -13.88
N PHE A 130 24.90 -28.74 -13.45
CA PHE A 130 24.98 -29.60 -12.28
C PHE A 130 25.84 -28.95 -11.20
N HIS A 131 25.34 -28.95 -9.97
CA HIS A 131 26.13 -28.52 -8.81
C HIS A 131 26.67 -29.74 -8.07
N ILE A 132 27.97 -29.75 -7.86
CA ILE A 132 28.66 -30.80 -7.12
C ILE A 132 29.19 -30.20 -5.83
N TYR A 133 28.72 -30.73 -4.71
CA TYR A 133 29.08 -30.29 -3.36
C TYR A 133 30.13 -31.22 -2.73
N GLY A 134 30.83 -30.73 -1.70
CA GLY A 134 31.78 -31.56 -0.93
C GLY A 134 33.15 -31.78 -1.60
N ILE A 135 33.46 -31.09 -2.70
CA ILE A 135 34.79 -31.16 -3.33
C ILE A 135 35.74 -30.21 -2.60
N ALA A 136 36.77 -30.75 -1.94
CA ALA A 136 37.83 -29.98 -1.28
C ALA A 136 38.43 -28.90 -2.21
N GLU A 137 38.72 -27.72 -1.66
CA GLU A 137 39.26 -26.58 -2.42
C GLU A 137 40.77 -26.72 -2.62
N ASN A 138 41.17 -27.14 -3.82
CA ASN A 138 42.56 -27.13 -4.24
C ASN A 138 42.78 -25.98 -5.24
N LYS A 139 43.76 -25.10 -4.96
CA LYS A 139 44.03 -23.89 -5.77
C LYS A 139 44.41 -24.20 -7.23
N GLU A 140 44.99 -25.36 -7.49
CA GLU A 140 45.53 -25.76 -8.81
C GLU A 140 44.77 -26.94 -9.45
N GLY A 141 43.64 -27.36 -8.86
CA GLY A 141 42.94 -28.55 -9.32
C GLY A 141 42.29 -28.38 -10.70
N ASN A 142 42.57 -29.31 -11.63
CA ASN A 142 41.85 -29.40 -12.89
C ASN A 142 40.38 -29.83 -12.63
N LYS A 143 39.46 -28.89 -12.79
CA LYS A 143 38.02 -29.07 -12.51
C LYS A 143 37.38 -30.10 -13.45
N ASN A 144 37.77 -30.13 -14.73
CA ASN A 144 37.24 -31.09 -15.70
C ASN A 144 37.65 -32.53 -15.33
N ALA A 145 38.87 -32.72 -14.82
CA ALA A 145 39.32 -34.03 -14.37
C ALA A 145 38.46 -34.57 -13.21
N ILE A 146 38.06 -33.69 -12.28
CA ILE A 146 37.15 -34.06 -11.18
C ILE A 146 35.78 -34.47 -11.71
N ILE A 147 35.21 -33.72 -12.65
CA ILE A 147 33.91 -34.04 -13.28
C ILE A 147 33.97 -35.41 -13.98
N LYS A 148 35.03 -35.66 -14.76
CA LYS A 148 35.24 -36.96 -15.43
C LYS A 148 35.38 -38.11 -14.44
N TYR A 149 36.10 -37.89 -13.33
CA TYR A 149 36.23 -38.89 -12.27
C TYR A 149 34.87 -39.22 -11.65
N ILE A 150 34.06 -38.22 -11.33
CA ILE A 150 32.71 -38.41 -10.78
C ILE A 150 31.81 -39.13 -11.79
N GLY A 151 31.84 -38.74 -13.06
CA GLY A 151 31.11 -39.44 -14.12
C GLY A 151 31.46 -40.93 -14.16
N LYS A 152 32.77 -41.25 -14.16
CA LYS A 152 33.26 -42.63 -14.12
C LYS A 152 32.75 -43.41 -12.90
N VAL A 153 32.75 -42.80 -11.71
CA VAL A 153 32.23 -43.41 -10.48
C VAL A 153 30.71 -43.67 -10.58
N MET A 154 29.98 -42.77 -11.25
CA MET A 154 28.54 -42.89 -11.48
C MET A 154 28.18 -43.82 -12.66
N GLY A 155 29.17 -44.38 -13.36
CA GLY A 155 28.95 -45.21 -14.55
C GLY A 155 28.58 -44.43 -15.81
N VAL A 156 28.79 -43.11 -15.83
CA VAL A 156 28.51 -42.22 -16.98
C VAL A 156 29.83 -41.80 -17.62
N LYS A 157 29.95 -42.04 -18.92
CA LYS A 157 31.10 -41.57 -19.70
C LYS A 157 30.94 -40.08 -20.01
N VAL A 158 31.88 -39.26 -19.56
CA VAL A 158 31.89 -37.79 -19.78
C VAL A 158 33.18 -37.41 -20.52
N GLU A 159 33.04 -36.78 -21.68
CA GLU A 159 34.14 -36.27 -22.48
C GLU A 159 34.29 -34.74 -22.31
N ASP A 160 35.42 -34.16 -22.73
CA ASP A 160 35.62 -32.70 -22.62
C ASP A 160 34.63 -31.91 -23.49
N SER A 161 34.16 -32.48 -24.60
CA SER A 161 33.14 -31.88 -25.46
C SER A 161 31.79 -31.74 -24.77
N ASP A 162 31.54 -32.53 -23.73
CA ASP A 162 30.28 -32.51 -22.97
C ASP A 162 30.29 -31.43 -21.88
N ILE A 163 31.47 -30.88 -21.56
CA ILE A 163 31.67 -29.88 -20.52
C ILE A 163 31.80 -28.50 -21.16
N TYR A 164 30.71 -27.75 -21.18
CA TYR A 164 30.73 -26.37 -21.69
C TYR A 164 31.56 -25.43 -20.82
N ALA A 165 31.36 -25.47 -19.50
CA ALA A 165 32.10 -24.65 -18.54
C ALA A 165 32.16 -25.34 -17.17
N SER A 166 33.30 -25.21 -16.48
CA SER A 166 33.47 -25.69 -15.11
C SER A 166 34.11 -24.61 -14.23
N HIS A 167 33.42 -24.22 -13.16
CA HIS A 167 33.91 -23.23 -12.22
C HIS A 167 33.41 -23.52 -10.81
N ARG A 168 34.13 -23.01 -9.80
CA ARG A 168 33.66 -23.02 -8.42
C ARG A 168 32.82 -21.77 -8.23
N LEU A 169 31.66 -21.92 -7.60
CA LEU A 169 30.86 -20.78 -7.17
C LEU A 169 31.61 -20.09 -6.03
N LYS A 170 31.68 -18.75 -6.07
CA LYS A 170 32.20 -17.99 -4.92
C LYS A 170 31.27 -18.26 -3.75
N GLN A 171 31.83 -18.59 -2.59
CA GLN A 171 31.05 -18.60 -1.36
C GLN A 171 30.58 -17.17 -1.13
N ASN A 172 29.27 -16.93 -1.18
CA ASN A 172 28.72 -15.68 -0.71
C ASN A 172 29.12 -15.60 0.76
N LYS A 173 29.92 -14.60 1.12
CA LYS A 173 30.12 -14.27 2.53
C LYS A 173 28.72 -13.97 3.07
N GLN A 174 28.21 -14.82 3.94
CA GLN A 174 26.99 -14.52 4.69
C GLN A 174 27.23 -13.24 5.48
N GLY A 175 26.43 -12.22 5.20
CA GLY A 175 26.46 -10.95 5.90
C GLY A 175 26.52 -9.75 4.96
N ASP A 176 25.45 -9.53 4.22
CA ASP A 176 25.01 -8.19 3.81
C ASP A 176 23.48 -8.28 3.66
N ASP A 177 22.82 -8.41 4.82
CA ASP A 177 21.42 -8.04 4.97
C ASP A 177 21.33 -6.52 4.79
N CYS A 178 20.80 -6.07 3.67
CA CYS A 178 20.25 -4.72 3.46
C CYS A 178 18.95 -4.85 2.66
#